data_AF-W2R413-F1
#
_entry.id   AF-W2R413-F1
#
_cell.length_a   1.000
_cell.length_b   1.000
_cell.length_c   1.000
_cell.angle_alpha   90.00
_cell.angle_beta   90.00
_cell.angle_gamma   90.00
#
_symmetry.space_group_name_H-M   'P 1'
#
loop_
_entity.id
_entity.type
_entity.pdbx_description
1 polymer ?
#
loop_
_entity_poly.entity_id
_entity_poly.type
_entity_poly.pdbx_seq_one_letter_code
_entity_poly.pdbx_strand_id
1 'polypeptide(L)'
;MVFIAALFNSIMAFQSVLPLSCSERASFYRERASQTYNAFWYFVGSTLAEIPYCFMSSLIFTVIFYPFVGFQGFVPAVLFWLILSLSILMQVYMGMMFAYALPSEEVAAIIGVLVNSVFILFMGFSPPAYAIPSGYKWLYTISPMKFPLSVTIYENVGSTLDYQPMANHTANVGHITVKEYTEEYFGMEHDTIARNFGVVIGCIVVFRILGLLALRFVNHQKDKHFK
;
A
#
# COMPACT_ATOMS: atom_id res chain seq x y z
N MET A 1 1.00 -15.93 6.25
CA MET A 1 -0.18 -15.34 6.92
C MET A 1 -0.06 -13.83 7.08
N VAL A 2 1.01 -13.30 7.70
CA VAL A 2 1.19 -11.85 7.91
C VAL A 2 1.17 -11.05 6.61
N PHE A 3 1.83 -11.55 5.58
CA PHE A 3 1.77 -10.98 4.24
C PHE A 3 0.34 -10.76 3.73
N ILE A 4 -0.41 -11.86 3.65
CA ILE A 4 -1.78 -11.86 3.11
C ILE A 4 -2.67 -10.93 3.94
N ALA A 5 -2.48 -10.87 5.27
CA ALA A 5 -3.23 -9.97 6.13
C ALA A 5 -2.89 -8.48 5.87
N ALA A 6 -1.63 -8.13 5.68
CA ALA A 6 -1.20 -6.77 5.33
C ALA A 6 -1.69 -6.36 3.93
N LEU A 7 -1.60 -7.27 2.95
CA LEU A 7 -2.15 -7.07 1.61
C LEU A 7 -3.65 -6.85 1.64
N PHE A 8 -4.36 -7.71 2.38
CA PHE A 8 -5.81 -7.64 2.50
C PHE A 8 -6.24 -6.29 3.09
N ASN A 9 -5.63 -5.83 4.18
CA ASN A 9 -5.91 -4.51 4.75
C ASN A 9 -5.71 -3.38 3.73
N SER A 10 -4.59 -3.43 3.00
CA SER A 10 -4.22 -2.44 1.99
C SER A 10 -5.21 -2.41 0.82
N ILE A 11 -5.64 -3.57 0.33
CA ILE A 11 -6.61 -3.69 -0.76
C ILE A 11 -8.01 -3.27 -0.30
N MET A 12 -8.43 -3.65 0.91
CA MET A 12 -9.72 -3.25 1.46
C MET A 12 -9.83 -1.73 1.59
N ALA A 13 -8.76 -1.06 2.03
CA ALA A 13 -8.74 0.39 2.12
C ALA A 13 -8.97 1.07 0.76
N PHE A 14 -8.38 0.53 -0.31
CA PHE A 14 -8.62 0.98 -1.69
C PHE A 14 -10.10 0.81 -2.09
N GLN A 15 -10.66 -0.38 -1.83
CA GLN A 15 -12.05 -0.70 -2.19
C GLN A 15 -13.06 0.14 -1.41
N SER A 16 -12.74 0.56 -0.19
CA SER A 16 -13.61 1.42 0.63
C SER A 16 -13.57 2.89 0.22
N VAL A 17 -12.40 3.45 -0.11
CA VAL A 17 -12.28 4.88 -0.41
C VAL A 17 -12.78 5.25 -1.80
N LEU A 18 -12.68 4.33 -2.77
CA LEU A 18 -13.03 4.59 -4.16
C LEU A 18 -14.51 5.02 -4.33
N PRO A 19 -15.51 4.24 -3.87
CA PRO A 19 -16.92 4.64 -3.94
C PRO A 19 -17.20 5.91 -3.13
N LEU A 20 -16.57 6.04 -1.95
CA LEU A 20 -16.71 7.23 -1.10
C LEU A 20 -16.28 8.49 -1.86
N SER A 21 -15.09 8.48 -2.45
CA SER A 21 -14.55 9.61 -3.22
C SER A 21 -15.36 9.91 -4.48
N CYS A 22 -15.88 8.88 -5.15
CA CYS A 22 -16.78 9.04 -6.29
C CYS A 22 -18.10 9.73 -5.88
N SER A 23 -18.65 9.39 -4.71
CA SER A 23 -19.89 9.97 -4.18
C SER A 23 -19.76 11.45 -3.81
N GLU A 24 -18.61 11.86 -3.25
CA GLU A 24 -18.35 13.25 -2.85
C GLU A 24 -18.14 14.20 -4.04
N ARG A 25 -17.80 13.64 -5.21
CA ARG A 25 -17.46 14.42 -6.40
C ARG A 25 -18.58 15.36 -6.86
N ALA A 26 -19.84 14.96 -6.70
CA ALA A 26 -20.99 15.79 -7.07
C ALA A 26 -21.10 17.03 -6.17
N SER A 27 -20.89 16.84 -4.86
CA SER A 27 -20.87 17.93 -3.87
C SER A 27 -19.71 18.88 -4.14
N PHE A 28 -18.51 18.34 -4.40
CA PHE A 28 -17.32 19.10 -4.76
C PHE A 28 -17.56 20.01 -5.97
N TYR A 29 -18.12 19.47 -7.06
CA TYR A 29 -18.36 20.28 -8.26
C TYR A 29 -19.38 21.38 -8.03
N ARG A 30 -20.43 21.12 -7.24
CA ARG A 30 -21.43 22.13 -6.86
C ARG A 30 -20.81 23.27 -6.06
N GLU A 31 -19.98 22.94 -5.06
CA GLU A 31 -19.31 23.93 -4.19
C GLU A 31 -18.23 24.73 -4.93
N ARG A 32 -17.56 24.11 -5.91
CA ARG A 32 -16.65 24.79 -6.82
C ARG A 32 -17.39 25.74 -7.77
N ALA A 33 -18.56 25.34 -8.28
CA ALA A 33 -19.38 26.19 -9.14
C ALA A 33 -19.91 27.44 -8.39
N SER A 34 -20.22 27.31 -7.10
CA SER A 34 -20.58 28.44 -6.23
C SER A 34 -19.39 29.27 -5.72
N GLN A 35 -18.15 28.98 -6.17
CA GLN A 35 -16.93 29.66 -5.74
C GLN A 35 -16.68 29.61 -4.22
N THR A 36 -17.19 28.59 -3.53
CA THR A 36 -17.02 28.46 -2.07
C THR A 36 -15.57 28.17 -1.70
N TYR A 37 -14.88 27.34 -2.48
CA TYR A 37 -13.44 27.10 -2.38
C TYR A 37 -12.86 26.58 -3.70
N ASN A 38 -11.53 26.68 -3.86
CA ASN A 38 -10.80 26.11 -4.99
C ASN A 38 -10.43 24.64 -4.73
N ALA A 39 -10.21 23.86 -5.79
CA ALA A 39 -9.81 22.44 -5.77
C ALA A 39 -8.64 22.13 -4.82
N PHE A 40 -7.71 23.08 -4.66
CA PHE A 40 -6.58 22.94 -3.74
C PHE A 40 -7.02 22.78 -2.28
N TRP A 41 -8.01 23.55 -1.81
CA TRP A 41 -8.45 23.48 -0.41
C TRP A 41 -9.23 22.20 -0.11
N TYR A 42 -10.05 21.74 -1.06
CA TYR A 42 -10.67 20.41 -0.98
C TYR A 42 -9.60 19.31 -0.92
N PHE A 43 -8.60 19.39 -1.79
CA PHE A 43 -7.48 18.45 -1.80
C PHE A 43 -6.73 18.41 -0.47
N VAL A 44 -6.42 19.56 0.13
CA VAL A 44 -5.73 19.62 1.44
C VAL A 44 -6.62 19.02 2.53
N GLY A 45 -7.90 19.40 2.58
CA GLY A 45 -8.86 18.87 3.55
C GLY A 45 -9.01 17.35 3.47
N SER A 46 -9.22 16.82 2.26
CA SER A 46 -9.33 15.37 2.06
C SER A 46 -8.03 14.64 2.35
N THR A 47 -6.86 15.24 2.06
CA THR A 47 -5.56 14.65 2.43
C THR A 47 -5.46 14.48 3.94
N LEU A 48 -5.71 15.56 4.68
CA LEU A 48 -5.51 15.61 6.13
C LEU A 48 -6.53 14.75 6.89
N ALA A 49 -7.74 14.60 6.38
CA ALA A 49 -8.77 13.77 6.98
C ALA A 49 -8.41 12.27 6.97
N GLU A 50 -7.75 11.79 5.91
CA GLU A 50 -7.41 10.37 5.75
C GLU A 50 -6.25 9.91 6.64
N ILE A 51 -5.30 10.79 6.95
CA ILE A 51 -4.11 10.44 7.76
C ILE A 51 -4.50 9.86 9.13
N PRO A 52 -5.28 10.56 9.99
CA PRO A 52 -5.64 10.03 11.29
C PRO A 52 -6.51 8.76 11.18
N TYR A 53 -7.37 8.67 10.17
CA TYR A 53 -8.20 7.49 9.94
C TYR A 53 -7.36 6.24 9.61
N CYS A 54 -6.42 6.35 8.67
CA CYS A 54 -5.55 5.26 8.28
C CYS A 54 -4.64 4.79 9.42
N PHE A 55 -4.05 5.73 10.17
CA PHE A 55 -3.17 5.42 11.29
C PHE A 55 -3.93 4.80 12.47
N MET A 56 -5.16 5.25 12.75
CA MET A 56 -5.98 4.67 13.81
C MET A 56 -6.48 3.27 13.43
N SER A 57 -6.98 3.09 12.20
CA SER A 57 -7.47 1.79 11.71
C SER A 57 -6.38 0.72 11.74
N SER A 58 -5.19 1.06 11.25
CA SER A 58 -4.03 0.18 11.29
C SER A 58 -3.47 -0.07 12.69
N LEU A 59 -3.60 0.89 13.61
CA LEU A 59 -3.21 0.72 15.01
C LEU A 59 -4.10 -0.33 15.67
N ILE A 60 -5.42 -0.23 15.51
CA ILE A 60 -6.39 -1.20 16.03
C ILE A 60 -6.08 -2.59 15.49
N PHE A 61 -5.83 -2.69 14.18
CA PHE A 61 -5.41 -3.96 13.57
C PHE A 61 -4.11 -4.49 14.18
N THR A 62 -3.09 -3.64 14.32
CA THR A 62 -1.77 -4.05 14.83
C THR A 62 -1.85 -4.53 16.27
N VAL A 63 -2.56 -3.80 17.15
CA VAL A 63 -2.70 -4.16 18.58
C VAL A 63 -3.33 -5.54 18.76
N ILE A 64 -4.24 -5.95 17.89
CA ILE A 64 -4.89 -7.26 17.94
C ILE A 64 -4.04 -8.32 17.23
N PHE A 65 -3.59 -8.02 16.00
CA PHE A 65 -2.93 -8.98 15.13
C PHE A 65 -1.52 -9.33 15.60
N TYR A 66 -0.76 -8.35 16.09
CA TYR A 66 0.64 -8.52 16.50
C TYR A 66 0.80 -9.60 17.61
N PRO A 67 0.10 -9.51 18.76
CA PRO A 67 0.15 -10.58 19.76
C PRO A 67 -0.53 -11.87 19.30
N PHE A 68 -1.55 -11.81 18.44
CA PHE A 68 -2.26 -12.99 17.94
C PHE A 68 -1.35 -13.91 17.10
N VAL A 69 -0.43 -13.34 16.33
CA VAL A 69 0.58 -14.10 15.57
C VAL A 69 1.73 -14.59 16.48
N GLY A 70 1.81 -14.10 17.72
CA GLY A 70 2.86 -14.44 18.67
C GLY A 70 4.10 -13.56 18.58
N PHE A 71 4.03 -12.41 17.89
CA PHE A 71 5.15 -11.48 17.78
C PHE A 71 5.40 -10.74 19.09
N GLN A 72 6.68 -10.50 19.38
CA GLN A 72 7.14 -9.88 20.63
C GLN A 72 7.92 -8.60 20.34
N GLY A 73 8.05 -7.73 21.34
CA GLY A 73 8.83 -6.50 21.26
C GLY A 73 8.03 -5.26 20.84
N PHE A 74 8.27 -4.15 21.55
CA PHE A 74 7.58 -2.89 21.32
C PHE A 74 8.06 -2.16 20.07
N VAL A 75 9.38 -2.07 19.86
CA VAL A 75 9.98 -1.35 18.72
C VAL A 75 9.54 -1.96 17.38
N PRO A 76 9.58 -3.30 17.19
CA PRO A 76 9.12 -3.91 15.95
C PRO A 76 7.61 -3.77 15.73
N ALA A 77 6.81 -3.77 16.80
CA ALA A 77 5.37 -3.51 16.71
C ALA A 77 5.07 -2.10 16.18
N VAL A 78 5.82 -1.09 16.65
CA VAL A 78 5.70 0.29 16.16
C VAL A 78 6.15 0.40 14.71
N LEU A 79 7.26 -0.24 14.32
CA LEU A 79 7.73 -0.23 12.93
C LEU A 79 6.75 -0.91 11.98
N PHE A 80 6.18 -2.05 12.41
CA PHE A 80 5.13 -2.76 11.68
C PHE A 80 3.88 -1.90 11.51
N TRP A 81 3.42 -1.26 12.59
CA TRP A 81 2.29 -0.34 12.54
C TRP A 81 2.54 0.82 11.57
N LEU A 82 3.73 1.45 11.62
CA LEU A 82 4.07 2.58 10.76
C LEU A 82 4.09 2.19 9.28
N ILE A 83 4.76 1.09 8.92
CA ILE A 83 4.83 0.66 7.51
C ILE A 83 3.46 0.21 7.00
N LEU A 84 2.65 -0.43 7.85
CA LEU A 84 1.28 -0.83 7.51
C LEU A 84 0.39 0.40 7.31
N SER A 85 0.48 1.39 8.20
CA SER A 85 -0.24 2.67 8.10
C SER A 85 0.06 3.38 6.78
N LEU A 86 1.34 3.46 6.41
CA LEU A 86 1.77 4.10 5.16
C LEU A 86 1.32 3.31 3.93
N SER A 87 1.34 1.98 3.98
CA SER A 87 0.86 1.13 2.89
C SER A 87 -0.65 1.30 2.66
N ILE A 88 -1.44 1.37 3.74
CA ILE A 88 -2.87 1.65 3.71
C ILE A 88 -3.12 3.06 3.15
N LEU A 89 -2.40 4.07 3.67
CA LEU A 89 -2.53 5.46 3.23
C LEU A 89 -2.22 5.62 1.73
N MET A 90 -1.19 4.92 1.24
CA MET A 90 -0.86 4.90 -0.18
C MET A 90 -2.01 4.34 -1.02
N GLN A 91 -2.62 3.23 -0.60
CA GLN A 91 -3.75 2.63 -1.30
C GLN A 91 -4.99 3.52 -1.29
N VAL A 92 -5.24 4.20 -0.17
CA VAL A 92 -6.31 5.19 -0.05
C VAL A 92 -6.11 6.32 -1.07
N TYR A 93 -4.91 6.89 -1.13
CA TYR A 93 -4.62 7.96 -2.08
C TYR A 93 -4.59 7.52 -3.54
N MET A 94 -4.21 6.27 -3.82
CA MET A 94 -4.36 5.69 -5.15
C MET A 94 -5.85 5.59 -5.56
N GLY A 95 -6.71 5.14 -4.64
CA GLY A 95 -8.16 5.09 -4.85
C GLY A 95 -8.77 6.46 -5.12
N MET A 96 -8.41 7.46 -4.31
CA MET A 96 -8.82 8.86 -4.54
C MET A 96 -8.36 9.39 -5.89
N MET A 97 -7.11 9.13 -6.28
CA MET A 97 -6.56 9.55 -7.58
C MET A 97 -7.39 8.98 -8.74
N PHE A 98 -7.76 7.70 -8.70
CA PHE A 98 -8.63 7.12 -9.71
C PHE A 98 -10.05 7.68 -9.69
N ALA A 99 -10.65 7.87 -8.51
CA ALA A 99 -11.97 8.48 -8.39
C ALA A 99 -12.04 9.90 -8.99
N TYR A 100 -10.95 10.66 -8.89
CA TYR A 100 -10.83 12.00 -9.47
C TYR A 100 -10.51 11.98 -10.96
N ALA A 101 -9.70 11.02 -11.43
CA ALA A 101 -9.24 10.95 -12.81
C ALA A 101 -10.24 10.27 -13.77
N LEU A 102 -11.08 9.36 -13.28
CA LEU A 102 -11.91 8.49 -14.13
C LEU A 102 -13.41 8.86 -14.08
N PRO A 103 -14.16 8.59 -15.17
CA PRO A 103 -15.50 9.11 -15.35
C PRO A 103 -16.56 8.45 -14.48
N SER A 104 -16.42 7.15 -14.19
CA SER A 104 -17.36 6.39 -13.36
C SER A 104 -16.65 5.56 -12.30
N GLU A 105 -17.40 5.20 -11.27
CA GLU A 105 -16.93 4.33 -10.20
C GLU A 105 -16.52 2.95 -10.73
N GLU A 106 -17.30 2.39 -11.67
CA GLU A 106 -17.04 1.09 -12.27
C GLU A 106 -15.74 1.09 -13.08
N VAL A 107 -15.50 2.14 -13.88
CA VAL A 107 -14.25 2.30 -14.65
C VAL A 107 -13.06 2.43 -13.69
N ALA A 108 -13.20 3.21 -12.62
CA ALA A 108 -12.18 3.36 -11.60
C ALA A 108 -11.87 2.05 -10.87
N ALA A 109 -12.90 1.27 -10.53
CA ALA A 109 -12.76 -0.03 -9.89
C ALA A 109 -12.02 -1.03 -10.78
N ILE A 110 -12.41 -1.14 -12.06
CA ILE A 110 -11.78 -2.08 -13.02
C ILE A 110 -10.30 -1.74 -13.23
N ILE A 111 -9.99 -0.46 -13.50
CA ILE A 111 -8.60 -0.02 -13.68
C ILE A 111 -7.81 -0.18 -12.39
N GLY A 112 -8.43 0.14 -11.25
CA GLY A 112 -7.87 -0.04 -9.92
C GLY A 112 -7.45 -1.48 -9.64
N VAL A 113 -8.34 -2.44 -9.91
CA VAL A 113 -8.05 -3.88 -9.75
C VAL A 113 -6.95 -4.32 -10.70
N LEU A 114 -6.95 -3.86 -11.96
CA LEU A 114 -5.89 -4.18 -12.92
C LEU A 114 -4.51 -3.70 -12.43
N VAL A 115 -4.42 -2.44 -12.00
CA VAL A 115 -3.17 -1.84 -11.49
C VAL A 115 -2.69 -2.56 -10.23
N ASN A 116 -3.60 -2.82 -9.28
CA ASN A 116 -3.27 -3.61 -8.08
C ASN A 116 -2.77 -5.02 -8.44
N SER A 117 -3.38 -5.67 -9.43
CA SER A 117 -2.97 -7.02 -9.86
C SER A 117 -1.54 -7.03 -10.41
N VAL A 118 -1.14 -5.99 -11.15
CA VAL A 118 0.25 -5.82 -11.61
C VAL A 118 1.19 -5.64 -10.42
N PHE A 119 0.87 -4.76 -9.48
CA PHE A 119 1.70 -4.57 -8.29
C PHE A 119 1.82 -5.85 -7.45
N ILE A 120 0.76 -6.66 -7.40
CA ILE A 120 0.74 -7.93 -6.69
C ILE A 120 1.64 -8.97 -7.36
N LEU A 121 1.56 -9.08 -8.69
CA LEU A 121 2.40 -10.02 -9.45
C LEU A 121 3.89 -9.71 -9.28
N PHE A 122 4.27 -8.44 -9.27
CA PHE A 122 5.69 -8.04 -9.22
C PHE A 122 6.21 -7.76 -7.81
N MET A 123 5.48 -8.07 -6.73
CA MET A 123 5.95 -7.78 -5.37
C MET A 123 6.96 -8.79 -4.80
N GLY A 124 7.27 -9.85 -5.55
CA GLY A 124 8.35 -10.80 -5.20
C GLY A 124 7.95 -11.97 -4.30
N PHE A 125 6.64 -12.21 -4.10
CA PHE A 125 6.16 -13.41 -3.38
C PHE A 125 5.97 -14.60 -4.32
N SER A 126 5.37 -14.37 -5.49
CA SER A 126 5.23 -15.35 -6.57
C SER A 126 5.05 -14.61 -7.89
N PRO A 127 6.09 -14.51 -8.75
CA PRO A 127 7.41 -15.14 -8.65
C PRO A 127 8.34 -14.51 -7.58
N PRO A 128 9.34 -15.27 -7.06
CA PRO A 128 10.38 -14.74 -6.17
C PRO A 128 11.19 -13.62 -6.80
N ALA A 129 11.81 -12.75 -5.99
CA ALA A 129 12.52 -11.56 -6.46
C ALA A 129 13.65 -11.86 -7.47
N TYR A 130 14.36 -12.99 -7.32
CA TYR A 130 15.43 -13.41 -8.21
C TYR A 130 14.95 -13.82 -9.62
N ALA A 131 13.69 -14.27 -9.72
CA ALA A 131 13.09 -14.73 -10.97
C ALA A 131 12.47 -13.59 -11.80
N ILE A 132 12.44 -12.36 -11.26
CA ILE A 132 11.93 -11.18 -11.96
C ILE A 132 12.96 -10.72 -13.00
N PRO A 133 12.61 -10.66 -14.30
CA PRO A 133 13.51 -10.22 -15.35
C PRO A 133 14.05 -8.80 -15.07
N SER A 134 15.29 -8.52 -15.46
CA SER A 134 15.97 -7.24 -15.18
C SER A 134 15.15 -6.01 -15.61
N GLY A 135 14.44 -6.10 -16.74
CA GLY A 135 13.58 -5.02 -17.25
C GLY A 135 12.37 -4.68 -16.37
N TYR A 136 11.93 -5.57 -15.48
CA TYR A 136 10.79 -5.36 -14.57
C TYR A 136 11.20 -5.17 -13.11
N LYS A 137 12.51 -5.15 -12.80
CA LYS A 137 12.99 -4.94 -11.42
C LYS A 137 12.59 -3.59 -10.82
N TRP A 138 12.30 -2.60 -11.66
CA TRP A 138 11.77 -1.31 -11.19
C TRP A 138 10.37 -1.44 -10.58
N LEU A 139 9.48 -2.28 -11.15
CA LEU A 139 8.16 -2.57 -10.59
C LEU A 139 8.27 -3.25 -9.21
N TYR A 140 9.21 -4.18 -9.10
CA TYR A 140 9.53 -4.80 -7.82
C TYR A 140 10.04 -3.79 -6.79
N THR A 141 10.76 -2.76 -7.22
CA THR A 141 11.29 -1.72 -6.32
C THR A 141 10.18 -0.79 -5.81
N ILE A 142 9.20 -0.48 -6.65
CA ILE A 142 8.11 0.46 -6.34
C ILE A 142 6.97 -0.23 -5.58
N SER A 143 6.81 -1.55 -5.70
CA SER A 143 5.70 -2.29 -5.07
C SER A 143 5.77 -2.19 -3.53
N PRO A 144 4.91 -1.38 -2.89
CA PRO A 144 5.00 -1.07 -1.46
C PRO A 144 4.50 -2.20 -0.58
N MET A 145 3.65 -3.03 -1.17
CA MET A 145 2.97 -4.15 -0.56
C MET A 145 3.92 -5.23 -0.01
N LYS A 146 5.19 -5.24 -0.45
CA LYS A 146 6.23 -6.14 0.08
C LYS A 146 6.88 -5.65 1.37
N PHE A 147 6.81 -4.36 1.70
CA PHE A 147 7.60 -3.80 2.79
C PHE A 147 7.12 -4.18 4.20
N PRO A 148 5.81 -4.35 4.48
CA PRO A 148 5.37 -4.91 5.76
C PRO A 148 5.97 -6.29 6.06
N LEU A 149 6.22 -7.11 5.03
CA LEU A 149 6.92 -8.38 5.20
C LEU A 149 8.37 -8.19 5.62
N SER A 150 9.10 -7.25 5.02
CA SER A 150 10.51 -7.02 5.36
C SER A 150 10.73 -6.74 6.84
N VAL A 151 9.84 -5.92 7.44
CA VAL A 151 9.89 -5.58 8.88
C VAL A 151 9.53 -6.79 9.73
N THR A 152 8.48 -7.54 9.36
CA THR A 152 8.06 -8.72 10.12
C THR A 152 9.10 -9.83 10.11
N ILE A 153 9.69 -10.13 8.95
CA ILE A 153 10.63 -11.22 8.81
C ILE A 153 11.90 -10.90 9.57
N TYR A 154 12.44 -9.69 9.44
CA TYR A 154 13.69 -9.34 10.10
C TYR A 154 13.58 -9.40 11.64
N GLU A 155 12.57 -8.75 12.21
CA GLU A 155 12.51 -8.57 13.67
C GLU A 155 12.07 -9.82 14.43
N ASN A 156 11.25 -10.70 13.83
CA ASN A 156 10.80 -11.93 14.49
C ASN A 156 11.74 -13.12 14.25
N VAL A 157 12.47 -13.13 13.13
CA VAL A 157 13.47 -14.16 12.84
C VAL A 157 14.79 -13.85 13.54
N GLY A 158 15.20 -12.58 13.58
CA GLY A 158 16.43 -12.14 14.23
C GLY A 158 16.45 -12.31 15.75
N SER A 159 15.29 -12.36 16.42
CA SER A 159 15.23 -12.49 17.88
C SER A 159 15.28 -13.93 18.41
N THR A 160 15.05 -14.94 17.56
CA THR A 160 14.81 -16.33 18.03
C THR A 160 15.26 -17.45 17.08
N LEU A 161 15.42 -17.18 15.78
CA LEU A 161 15.61 -18.21 14.75
C LEU A 161 16.93 -18.09 13.98
N ASP A 162 17.78 -17.12 14.30
CA ASP A 162 19.13 -16.96 13.71
C ASP A 162 20.02 -18.21 13.92
N TYR A 163 19.67 -19.06 14.89
CA TYR A 163 20.39 -20.29 15.24
C TYR A 163 19.62 -21.59 14.98
N GLN A 164 18.37 -21.53 14.49
CA GLN A 164 17.59 -22.73 14.21
C GLN A 164 17.58 -23.03 12.71
N PRO A 165 18.19 -24.16 12.28
CA PRO A 165 18.00 -24.60 10.91
C PRO A 165 16.52 -24.90 10.68
N MET A 166 15.99 -24.51 9.53
CA MET A 166 14.61 -24.79 9.16
C MET A 166 14.33 -26.30 9.29
N ALA A 167 13.52 -26.69 10.27
CA ALA A 167 13.18 -28.09 10.48
C ALA A 167 12.10 -28.54 9.48
N ASN A 168 12.36 -29.67 8.80
CA ASN A 168 11.50 -30.32 7.81
C ASN A 168 11.33 -29.60 6.45
N HIS A 169 12.40 -29.48 5.68
CA HIS A 169 12.30 -29.31 4.23
C HIS A 169 12.40 -30.66 3.50
N THR A 170 11.39 -30.99 2.70
CA THR A 170 11.35 -32.16 1.79
C THR A 170 12.00 -31.89 0.43
N ALA A 171 12.66 -30.73 0.25
CA ALA A 171 13.41 -30.41 -0.96
C ALA A 171 14.86 -30.15 -0.59
N ASN A 172 15.74 -30.62 -1.47
CA ASN A 172 17.20 -30.69 -1.41
C ASN A 172 17.89 -29.31 -1.32
N VAL A 173 17.55 -28.51 -0.31
CA VAL A 173 18.12 -27.21 0.00
C VAL A 173 18.88 -27.40 1.30
N GLY A 174 20.20 -27.15 1.28
CA GLY A 174 21.07 -27.33 2.44
C GLY A 174 20.63 -26.48 3.64
N HIS A 175 21.35 -26.61 4.77
CA HIS A 175 21.16 -25.79 5.97
C HIS A 175 21.19 -24.28 5.63
N ILE A 176 20.04 -23.71 5.26
CA ILE A 176 19.86 -22.28 5.06
C ILE A 176 19.14 -21.71 6.27
N THR A 177 19.70 -20.64 6.84
CA THR A 177 19.05 -19.92 7.93
C THR A 177 17.86 -19.14 7.35
N VAL A 178 16.82 -18.89 8.15
CA VAL A 178 15.63 -18.13 7.71
C VAL A 178 16.01 -16.74 7.19
N LYS A 179 17.09 -16.15 7.71
CA LYS A 179 17.72 -14.93 7.20
C LYS A 179 18.21 -15.09 5.77
N GLU A 180 18.99 -16.13 5.51
CA GLU A 180 19.59 -16.44 4.20
C GLU A 180 18.52 -16.79 3.16
N TYR A 181 17.49 -17.54 3.56
CA TYR A 181 16.30 -17.76 2.74
C TYR A 181 15.61 -16.45 2.36
N THR A 182 15.51 -15.49 3.29
CA THR A 182 14.81 -14.22 3.05
C THR A 182 15.62 -13.28 2.15
N GLU A 183 16.93 -13.24 2.35
CA GLU A 183 17.84 -12.45 1.52
C GLU A 183 17.91 -13.04 0.10
N GLU A 184 17.97 -14.36 -0.05
CA GLU A 184 18.10 -15.03 -1.36
C GLU A 184 16.77 -15.13 -2.14
N TYR A 185 15.66 -15.49 -1.48
CA TYR A 185 14.35 -15.63 -2.14
C TYR A 185 13.60 -14.31 -2.28
N PHE A 186 13.64 -13.46 -1.26
CA PHE A 186 12.88 -12.21 -1.25
C PHE A 186 13.73 -10.96 -1.52
N GLY A 187 15.06 -11.04 -1.47
CA GLY A 187 15.94 -9.89 -1.75
C GLY A 187 15.84 -8.75 -0.72
N MET A 188 15.47 -9.08 0.53
CA MET A 188 15.15 -8.08 1.56
C MET A 188 16.27 -7.99 2.61
N GLU A 189 17.24 -7.11 2.37
CA GLU A 189 18.32 -6.79 3.32
C GLU A 189 17.87 -5.83 4.43
N HIS A 190 18.44 -5.92 5.63
CA HIS A 190 18.07 -5.08 6.78
C HIS A 190 18.29 -3.57 6.56
N ASP A 191 19.33 -3.22 5.80
CA ASP A 191 19.67 -1.83 5.45
C ASP A 191 18.64 -1.18 4.49
N THR A 192 17.70 -1.97 3.96
CA THR A 192 16.67 -1.47 3.05
C THR A 192 15.43 -0.92 3.75
N ILE A 193 15.25 -1.07 5.07
CA ILE A 193 14.03 -0.62 5.76
C ILE A 193 13.81 0.89 5.55
N ALA A 194 14.81 1.72 5.80
CA ALA A 194 14.70 3.17 5.59
C ALA A 194 14.42 3.54 4.11
N ARG A 195 15.07 2.84 3.19
CA ARG A 195 14.81 2.97 1.74
C ARG A 195 13.37 2.64 1.40
N ASN A 196 12.81 1.58 1.99
CA ASN A 196 11.44 1.14 1.78
C ASN A 196 10.44 2.20 2.23
N PHE A 197 10.63 2.78 3.43
CA PHE A 197 9.86 3.94 3.90
C PHE A 197 9.93 5.11 2.91
N GLY A 198 11.14 5.45 2.43
CA GLY A 198 11.35 6.51 1.44
C GLY A 198 10.59 6.26 0.14
N VAL A 199 10.58 5.02 -0.37
CA VAL A 199 9.84 4.65 -1.59
C VAL A 199 8.34 4.79 -1.38
N VAL A 200 7.77 4.30 -0.26
CA VAL A 200 6.33 4.43 0.00
C VAL A 200 5.91 5.90 0.09
N ILE A 201 6.68 6.72 0.80
CA ILE A 201 6.43 8.16 0.91
C ILE A 201 6.51 8.82 -0.48
N GLY A 202 7.51 8.45 -1.28
CA GLY A 202 7.63 8.92 -2.67
C GLY A 202 6.40 8.58 -3.51
N CYS A 203 5.92 7.34 -3.44
CA CYS A 203 4.70 6.91 -4.15
C CYS A 203 3.44 7.66 -3.66
N ILE A 204 3.30 7.87 -2.35
CA ILE A 204 2.22 8.68 -1.76
C ILE A 204 2.23 10.08 -2.36
N VAL A 205 3.39 10.74 -2.40
CA VAL A 205 3.53 12.08 -2.96
C VAL A 205 3.16 12.10 -4.44
N VAL A 206 3.62 11.13 -5.23
CA VAL A 206 3.28 11.01 -6.65
C VAL A 206 1.77 10.86 -6.85
N PHE A 207 1.11 9.95 -6.12
CA PHE A 207 -0.35 9.77 -6.23
C PHE A 207 -1.13 11.00 -5.80
N ARG A 208 -0.67 11.72 -4.77
CA ARG A 208 -1.27 13.00 -4.37
C ARG A 208 -1.10 14.09 -5.43
N ILE A 209 0.07 14.20 -6.05
CA ILE A 209 0.29 15.17 -7.15
C ILE A 209 -0.62 14.85 -8.33
N LEU A 210 -0.68 13.57 -8.76
CA LEU A 210 -1.57 13.14 -9.83
C LEU A 210 -3.05 13.37 -9.49
N GLY A 211 -3.46 13.08 -8.25
CA GLY A 211 -4.82 13.35 -7.77
C GLY A 211 -5.18 14.84 -7.75
N LEU A 212 -4.24 15.72 -7.37
CA LEU A 212 -4.43 17.17 -7.43
C LEU A 212 -4.58 17.67 -8.87
N LEU A 213 -3.73 17.16 -9.79
CA LEU A 213 -3.83 17.48 -11.21
C LEU A 213 -5.17 17.02 -11.78
N ALA A 214 -5.61 15.80 -11.44
CA ALA A 214 -6.91 15.28 -11.82
C ALA A 214 -8.06 16.19 -11.33
N LEU A 215 -8.09 16.54 -10.03
CA LEU A 215 -9.09 17.47 -9.49
C LEU A 215 -9.08 18.85 -10.15
N ARG A 216 -7.89 19.33 -10.54
CA ARG A 216 -7.76 20.67 -11.13
C ARG A 216 -8.25 20.71 -12.58
N PHE A 217 -7.88 19.73 -13.39
CA PHE A 217 -8.03 19.74 -14.85
C PHE A 217 -9.15 18.84 -15.37
N VAL A 218 -9.55 17.80 -14.64
CA VAL A 218 -10.59 16.87 -15.06
C VAL A 218 -11.95 17.32 -14.49
N ASN A 219 -12.97 17.37 -15.34
CA ASN A 219 -14.34 17.68 -14.93
C ASN A 219 -15.32 16.74 -15.63
N HIS A 220 -16.00 15.93 -14.83
CA HIS A 220 -16.93 14.90 -15.27
C HIS A 220 -18.41 15.35 -15.29
N GLN A 221 -18.73 16.61 -14.98
CA GLN A 221 -20.11 17.12 -15.06
C GLN A 221 -20.56 17.49 -16.49
N LYS A 222 -19.63 17.75 -17.42
CA LYS A 222 -20.00 18.25 -18.76
C LYS A 222 -20.74 17.24 -19.64
N ASP A 223 -20.66 15.94 -19.33
CA ASP A 223 -21.19 14.88 -20.20
C ASP A 223 -22.66 14.49 -19.94
N LYS A 224 -23.35 15.14 -18.98
CA LYS A 224 -24.75 14.78 -18.64
C LYS A 224 -25.84 15.69 -19.24
N HIS A 225 -25.47 16.73 -19.98
CA HIS A 225 -26.45 17.65 -20.60
C HIS A 225 -26.75 17.37 -22.09
N PHE A 226 -26.18 16.30 -22.65
CA PHE A 226 -26.53 15.81 -24.00
C PHE A 226 -26.84 14.32 -23.94
N LYS A 227 -28.05 13.98 -23.50
CA LYS A 227 -28.76 12.73 -23.84
C LYS A 227 -30.22 12.87 -23.45
#